data_AF-A0A2H6K1T3-F1
#
_entry.id   AF-A0A2H6K1T3-F1
#
_cell.length_a   1.000
_cell.length_b   1.000
_cell.length_c   1.000
_cell.angle_alpha   90.00
_cell.angle_beta   90.00
_cell.angle_gamma   90.00
#
_symmetry.space_group_name_H-M   'P 1'
#
loop_
_entity.id
_entity.type
_entity.pdbx_description
1 polymer ?
#
loop_
_entity_poly.entity_id
_entity_poly.type
_entity_poly.pdbx_seq_one_letter_code
_entity_poly.pdbx_strand_id
1 'polypeptide(L)'
;MGVSLVAAVAILSIVGLVAFNSLFIQMNNYAEKVIVPMEKKSRILEEQMKIDLEIVNVTIGGGASIYAENTGSATINPQDVFLSVNGAFVPEASYSFAGLGYFTKSTGSQTVDVYNSSNSSQVIGFFNQNVTTSQFVETNSSDQFYWNPSEVILIKTSYGSPGSGDRVRVIYGETFDEYRIE
;
A
#
# COMPACT_ATOMS: atom_id res chain seq x y z
N MET A 1 -64.64 -47.62 -12.07
CA MET A 1 -63.24 -47.17 -11.99
C MET A 1 -63.25 -45.76 -11.40
N GLY A 2 -63.17 -45.64 -10.08
CA GLY A 2 -63.18 -44.35 -9.39
C GLY A 2 -61.83 -44.13 -8.73
N VAL A 3 -60.93 -43.38 -9.38
CA VAL A 3 -59.75 -42.87 -8.67
C VAL A 3 -60.27 -41.79 -7.74
N SER A 4 -60.31 -42.10 -6.44
CA SER A 4 -60.74 -41.19 -5.38
C SER A 4 -60.01 -39.85 -5.50
N LEU A 5 -60.76 -38.74 -5.44
CA LEU A 5 -60.25 -37.37 -5.46
C LEU A 5 -59.09 -37.16 -4.46
N VAL A 6 -59.07 -37.92 -3.36
CA VAL A 6 -58.01 -37.93 -2.34
C VAL A 6 -56.68 -38.48 -2.88
N ALA A 7 -56.73 -39.52 -3.72
CA ALA A 7 -55.53 -40.08 -4.35
C ALA A 7 -54.92 -39.11 -5.38
N ALA A 8 -55.76 -38.39 -6.13
CA ALA A 8 -55.30 -37.38 -7.09
C ALA A 8 -54.61 -36.19 -6.39
N VAL A 9 -55.16 -35.71 -5.26
CA VAL A 9 -54.56 -34.63 -4.47
C VAL A 9 -53.24 -35.07 -3.80
N ALA A 10 -53.17 -36.31 -3.30
CA ALA A 10 -51.95 -36.86 -2.71
C ALA A 10 -50.82 -37.05 -3.74
N ILE A 11 -51.13 -37.44 -4.98
CA ILE A 11 -50.13 -37.56 -6.05
C ILE A 11 -49.60 -36.18 -6.46
N LEU A 12 -50.47 -35.18 -6.59
CA LEU A 12 -50.06 -33.81 -6.92
C LEU A 12 -49.16 -33.18 -5.86
N SER A 13 -49.43 -33.43 -4.57
CA SER A 13 -48.59 -32.92 -3.47
C SER A 13 -47.23 -33.62 -3.40
N ILE A 14 -47.16 -34.93 -3.67
CA ILE A 14 -45.90 -35.68 -3.75
C ILE A 14 -45.06 -35.22 -4.94
N VAL A 15 -45.68 -35.04 -6.12
CA VAL A 15 -44.98 -34.56 -7.32
C VAL A 15 -44.44 -33.14 -7.11
N GLY A 16 -45.21 -32.25 -6.48
CA GLY A 16 -44.77 -30.91 -6.12
C GLY A 16 -43.57 -30.90 -5.15
N LEU A 17 -43.58 -31.77 -4.14
CA LEU A 17 -42.49 -31.89 -3.16
C LEU A 17 -41.20 -32.44 -3.79
N VAL A 18 -41.32 -33.41 -4.69
CA VAL A 18 -40.18 -33.97 -5.43
C VAL A 18 -39.58 -32.93 -6.37
N ALA A 19 -40.41 -32.17 -7.09
CA ALA A 19 -39.96 -31.09 -7.95
C ALA A 19 -39.20 -30.00 -7.17
N PHE A 20 -39.74 -29.57 -6.03
CA PHE A 20 -39.12 -28.59 -5.13
C PHE A 20 -37.77 -29.07 -4.59
N ASN A 21 -37.69 -30.31 -4.10
CA ASN A 21 -36.44 -30.88 -3.61
C ASN A 21 -35.38 -30.98 -4.73
N SER A 22 -35.79 -31.34 -5.95
CA SER A 22 -34.85 -31.39 -7.09
C SER A 22 -34.29 -30.01 -7.43
N LEU A 23 -35.13 -28.97 -7.37
CA LEU A 23 -34.71 -27.59 -7.63
C LEU A 23 -33.77 -27.09 -6.54
N PHE A 24 -34.08 -27.39 -5.27
CA PHE A 24 -33.24 -27.03 -4.13
C PHE A 24 -31.86 -27.71 -4.22
N ILE A 25 -31.82 -29.01 -4.54
CA ILE A 25 -30.55 -29.75 -4.74
C ILE A 25 -29.76 -29.18 -5.92
N GLN A 26 -30.42 -28.79 -7.02
CA GLN A 26 -29.75 -28.16 -8.15
C GLN A 26 -29.16 -26.80 -7.78
N MET A 27 -29.89 -25.97 -7.03
CA MET A 27 -29.39 -24.69 -6.53
C MET A 27 -28.20 -24.87 -5.59
N ASN A 28 -28.27 -25.83 -4.66
CA ASN A 28 -27.19 -26.08 -3.70
C ASN A 28 -25.92 -26.57 -4.43
N ASN A 29 -26.09 -27.48 -5.40
CA ASN A 29 -24.99 -27.94 -6.25
C ASN A 29 -24.41 -26.83 -7.12
N TYR A 30 -25.23 -25.91 -7.63
CA TYR A 30 -24.76 -24.75 -8.39
C TYR A 30 -23.95 -23.79 -7.51
N ALA A 31 -24.44 -23.49 -6.30
CA ALA A 31 -23.74 -22.65 -5.35
C ALA A 31 -22.36 -23.24 -4.96
N GLU A 32 -22.30 -24.54 -4.63
CA GLU A 32 -21.05 -25.21 -4.28
C GLU A 32 -20.07 -25.34 -5.46
N LYS A 33 -20.56 -25.59 -6.68
CA LYS A 33 -19.69 -25.83 -7.84
C LYS A 33 -19.27 -24.57 -8.58
N VAL A 34 -20.04 -23.49 -8.49
CA VAL A 34 -19.83 -22.28 -9.28
C VAL A 34 -19.54 -21.08 -8.39
N ILE A 35 -20.42 -20.77 -7.45
CA ILE A 35 -20.32 -19.54 -6.65
C ILE A 35 -19.12 -19.60 -5.70
N VAL A 36 -19.01 -20.64 -4.87
CA VAL A 36 -17.92 -20.75 -3.87
C VAL A 36 -16.53 -20.75 -4.53
N PRO A 37 -16.26 -21.50 -5.62
CA PRO A 37 -14.98 -21.43 -6.31
C PRO A 37 -14.71 -20.07 -6.96
N MET A 38 -15.74 -19.39 -7.48
CA MET A 38 -15.59 -18.05 -8.05
C MET A 38 -15.27 -17.01 -6.98
N GLU A 39 -15.95 -17.01 -5.84
CA GLU A 39 -15.63 -16.14 -4.70
C GLU A 39 -14.21 -16.37 -4.20
N LYS A 40 -13.79 -17.63 -4.08
CA LYS A 40 -12.42 -17.96 -3.68
C LYS A 40 -11.40 -17.45 -4.71
N LYS A 41 -11.67 -17.60 -6.00
CA LYS A 41 -10.82 -17.05 -7.07
C LYS A 41 -10.79 -15.53 -7.06
N SER A 42 -11.93 -14.88 -6.83
CA SER A 42 -12.04 -13.41 -6.72
C SER A 42 -11.18 -12.92 -5.56
N ARG A 43 -11.32 -13.52 -4.37
CA ARG A 43 -10.52 -13.15 -3.20
C ARG A 43 -9.02 -13.34 -3.43
N ILE A 44 -8.61 -14.46 -4.04
CA ILE A 44 -7.20 -14.69 -4.38
C ILE A 44 -6.71 -13.62 -5.36
N LEU A 45 -7.53 -13.24 -6.35
CA LEU A 45 -7.18 -12.21 -7.32
C LEU A 45 -7.09 -10.82 -6.66
N GLU A 46 -8.02 -10.49 -5.75
CA GLU A 46 -7.97 -9.27 -4.95
C GLU A 46 -6.71 -9.22 -4.07
N GLU A 47 -6.35 -10.33 -3.43
CA GLU A 47 -5.10 -10.44 -2.65
C GLU A 47 -3.85 -10.29 -3.54
N GLN A 48 -3.89 -10.76 -4.78
CA GLN A 48 -2.80 -10.64 -5.77
C GLN A 48 -2.72 -9.25 -6.42
N MET A 49 -3.78 -8.45 -6.34
CA MET A 49 -3.85 -7.11 -6.93
C MET A 49 -3.99 -6.00 -5.88
N LYS A 50 -3.64 -6.29 -4.63
CA LYS A 50 -3.73 -5.31 -3.55
C LYS A 50 -2.73 -4.19 -3.82
N ILE A 51 -3.22 -2.96 -3.87
CA ILE A 51 -2.38 -1.76 -3.90
C ILE A 51 -2.32 -1.20 -2.48
N ASP A 52 -1.11 -0.98 -1.98
CA ASP A 52 -0.87 -0.40 -0.68
C ASP A 52 0.44 0.39 -0.71
N LEU A 53 0.51 1.50 0.02
CA LEU A 53 1.60 2.47 -0.05
C LEU A 53 2.04 2.87 1.36
N GLU A 54 3.32 3.16 1.55
CA GLU A 54 3.85 3.70 2.80
C GLU A 54 4.97 4.72 2.52
N ILE A 55 4.86 5.94 3.06
CA ILE A 55 5.93 6.93 2.99
C ILE A 55 6.95 6.60 4.09
N VAL A 56 8.06 6.00 3.68
CA VAL A 56 9.10 5.51 4.58
C VAL A 56 10.07 6.61 5.03
N ASN A 57 10.18 7.70 4.29
CA ASN A 57 11.01 8.85 4.66
C ASN A 57 10.65 10.11 3.86
N VAL A 58 10.86 11.28 4.46
CA VAL A 58 10.84 12.58 3.75
C VAL A 58 12.03 13.41 4.20
N THR A 59 12.81 13.91 3.24
CA THR A 59 13.96 14.80 3.51
C THR A 59 13.75 16.15 2.88
N ILE A 60 13.95 17.21 3.66
CA ILE A 60 13.80 18.61 3.21
C ILE A 60 15.15 19.23 2.89
N GLY A 61 15.21 19.98 1.78
CA GLY A 61 16.37 20.70 1.28
C GLY A 61 15.95 21.85 0.35
N GLY A 62 16.52 21.96 -0.86
CA GLY A 62 16.05 22.88 -1.91
C GLY A 62 14.67 22.54 -2.51
N GLY A 63 13.86 21.78 -1.77
CA GLY A 63 12.64 21.07 -2.13
C GLY A 63 12.41 19.93 -1.13
N ALA A 64 11.46 19.04 -1.39
CA ALA A 64 11.26 17.81 -0.64
C ALA A 64 11.60 16.59 -1.50
N SER A 65 12.32 15.64 -0.92
CA SER A 65 12.49 14.29 -1.45
C SER A 65 11.68 13.33 -0.59
N ILE A 66 10.70 12.67 -1.20
CA ILE A 66 9.74 11.79 -0.58
C ILE A 66 10.05 10.38 -1.06
N TYR A 67 10.19 9.47 -0.11
CA TYR A 67 10.46 8.07 -0.39
C TYR A 67 9.26 7.26 0.04
N ALA A 68 8.62 6.58 -0.91
CA ALA A 68 7.45 5.75 -0.64
C ALA A 68 7.74 4.30 -1.05
N GLU A 69 7.27 3.34 -0.27
CA GLU A 69 7.32 1.90 -0.54
C GLU A 69 5.97 1.40 -1.05
N ASN A 70 6.00 0.52 -2.06
CA ASN A 70 4.82 -0.22 -2.49
C ASN A 70 4.69 -1.44 -1.57
N THR A 71 3.90 -1.32 -0.52
CA THR A 71 3.66 -2.39 0.46
C THR A 71 2.55 -3.35 0.01
N GLY A 72 1.96 -3.10 -1.17
CA GLY A 72 0.99 -3.95 -1.82
C GLY A 72 1.60 -5.18 -2.50
N SER A 73 0.77 -5.86 -3.29
CA SER A 73 1.14 -7.03 -4.10
C SER A 73 1.09 -6.77 -5.61
N ALA A 74 0.50 -5.65 -6.03
CA ALA A 74 0.45 -5.23 -7.43
C ALA A 74 1.54 -4.22 -7.79
N THR A 75 2.06 -4.32 -9.01
CA THR A 75 2.97 -3.35 -9.59
C THR A 75 2.23 -2.07 -9.98
N ILE A 76 2.81 -0.91 -9.66
CA ILE A 76 2.24 0.42 -9.88
C ILE A 76 2.96 1.10 -11.04
N ASN A 77 2.22 1.79 -11.90
CA ASN A 77 2.78 2.74 -12.84
C ASN A 77 2.95 4.11 -12.13
N PRO A 78 4.18 4.63 -11.97
CA PRO A 78 4.40 5.90 -11.29
C PRO A 78 3.62 7.07 -11.90
N GLN A 79 3.36 7.05 -13.21
CA GLN A 79 2.63 8.14 -13.88
C GLN A 79 1.17 8.29 -13.42
N ASP A 80 0.61 7.28 -12.75
CA ASP A 80 -0.74 7.31 -12.21
C ASP A 80 -0.76 7.70 -10.71
N VAL A 81 0.41 8.06 -10.15
CA VAL A 81 0.58 8.50 -8.76
C VAL A 81 0.47 10.02 -8.68
N PHE A 82 -0.31 10.50 -7.73
CA PHE A 82 -0.48 11.92 -7.43
C PHE A 82 0.17 12.29 -6.11
N LEU A 83 0.59 13.55 -6.00
CA LEU A 83 1.16 14.10 -4.79
C LEU A 83 0.25 15.21 -4.24
N SER A 84 0.09 15.28 -2.92
CA SER A 84 -0.51 16.44 -2.26
C SER A 84 0.35 16.94 -1.11
N VAL A 85 0.33 18.26 -0.87
CA VAL A 85 0.99 18.90 0.27
C VAL A 85 -0.05 19.75 0.99
N ASN A 86 -0.20 19.54 2.30
CA ASN A 86 -1.20 20.20 3.15
C ASN A 86 -2.64 20.12 2.58
N GLY A 87 -2.97 19.00 1.93
CA GLY A 87 -4.29 18.77 1.33
C GLY A 87 -4.50 19.41 -0.05
N ALA A 88 -3.52 20.15 -0.58
CA ALA A 88 -3.57 20.67 -1.94
C ALA A 88 -2.80 19.74 -2.90
N PHE A 89 -3.43 19.35 -4.02
CA PHE A 89 -2.74 18.58 -5.06
C PHE A 89 -1.59 19.39 -5.65
N VAL A 90 -0.44 18.72 -5.76
CA VAL A 90 0.75 19.28 -6.39
C VAL A 90 0.60 19.14 -7.91
N PRO A 91 0.81 20.21 -8.69
CA PRO A 91 0.82 20.11 -10.15
C PRO A 91 1.87 19.11 -10.64
N GLU A 92 1.53 18.28 -11.64
CA GLU A 92 2.44 17.27 -12.23
C GLU A 92 3.78 17.86 -12.69
N ALA A 93 3.78 19.09 -13.20
CA ALA A 93 5.01 19.79 -13.60
C ALA A 93 5.92 20.19 -12.42
N SER A 94 5.46 20.07 -11.17
CA SER A 94 6.17 20.49 -9.96
C SER A 94 6.78 19.33 -9.16
N TYR A 95 6.62 18.10 -9.63
CA TYR A 95 7.30 16.93 -9.06
C TYR A 95 7.76 15.97 -10.15
N SER A 96 8.68 15.07 -9.78
CA SER A 96 9.13 14.01 -10.67
C SER A 96 9.41 12.72 -9.90
N PHE A 97 9.22 11.61 -10.59
CA PHE A 97 9.63 10.28 -10.13
C PHE A 97 11.10 10.09 -10.52
N ALA A 98 11.99 10.33 -9.56
CA ALA A 98 13.41 10.43 -9.84
C ALA A 98 14.14 9.08 -9.85
N GLY A 99 13.55 8.02 -9.26
CA GLY A 99 14.10 6.67 -9.32
C GLY A 99 13.42 5.68 -8.38
N LEU A 100 13.87 4.43 -8.45
CA LEU A 100 13.54 3.30 -7.58
C LEU A 100 14.77 2.88 -6.80
N GLY A 101 14.55 2.25 -5.66
CA GLY A 101 15.63 1.78 -4.81
C GLY A 101 15.13 1.12 -3.55
N TYR A 102 16.03 1.08 -2.57
CA TYR A 102 15.75 0.60 -1.23
C TYR A 102 16.60 1.36 -0.22
N PHE A 103 16.19 1.33 1.06
CA PHE A 103 17.01 1.86 2.14
C PHE A 103 17.95 0.79 2.69
N THR A 104 19.23 1.13 2.74
CA THR A 104 20.20 0.41 3.56
C THR A 104 20.32 1.07 4.92
N LYS A 105 20.34 0.27 5.98
CA LYS A 105 20.63 0.74 7.35
C LYS A 105 21.99 0.21 7.75
N SER A 106 22.86 1.11 8.19
CA SER A 106 24.16 0.76 8.76
C SER A 106 24.23 1.32 10.17
N THR A 107 24.68 0.50 11.12
CA THR A 107 24.91 0.90 12.51
C THR A 107 26.40 0.94 12.78
N GLY A 108 26.91 2.11 13.14
CA GLY A 108 28.32 2.34 13.49
C GLY A 108 28.45 2.92 14.89
N SER A 109 29.63 2.74 15.49
CA SER A 109 30.01 3.44 16.72
C SER A 109 30.55 4.82 16.37
N GLN A 110 29.91 5.87 16.87
CA GLN A 110 30.40 7.24 16.79
C GLN A 110 30.89 7.66 18.19
N THR A 111 32.09 8.23 18.25
CA THR A 111 32.58 8.89 19.47
C THR A 111 31.99 10.29 19.54
N VAL A 112 31.36 10.62 20.67
CA VAL A 112 30.81 11.93 20.97
C VAL A 112 31.61 12.58 22.06
N ASP A 113 32.06 13.81 21.80
CA ASP A 113 32.77 14.63 22.77
C ASP A 113 31.77 15.23 23.78
N VAL A 114 32.14 15.17 25.05
CA VAL A 114 31.42 15.84 26.14
C VAL A 114 32.08 17.19 26.37
N TYR A 115 31.34 18.27 26.17
CA TYR A 115 31.84 19.63 26.36
C TYR A 115 31.48 20.17 27.75
N ASN A 116 32.35 21.02 28.31
CA ASN A 116 32.05 21.75 29.53
C ASN A 116 30.91 22.74 29.28
N SER A 117 29.83 22.67 30.06
CA SER A 117 28.68 23.58 29.89
C SER A 117 29.02 25.06 30.11
N SER A 118 30.08 25.36 30.87
CA SER A 118 30.58 26.73 31.08
C SER A 118 31.57 27.20 30.01
N ASN A 119 32.06 26.28 29.16
CA ASN A 119 32.96 26.58 28.04
C ASN A 119 32.79 25.51 26.94
N SER A 120 31.94 25.80 25.95
CA SER A 120 31.59 24.88 24.86
C SER A 120 32.75 24.53 23.93
N SER A 121 33.92 25.13 24.10
CA SER A 121 35.14 24.79 23.35
C SER A 121 36.07 23.81 24.09
N GLN A 122 35.79 23.51 25.36
CA GLN A 122 36.60 22.57 26.16
C GLN A 122 35.93 21.19 26.21
N VAL A 123 36.58 20.18 25.63
CA VAL A 123 36.20 18.77 25.78
C VAL A 123 36.66 18.25 27.15
N ILE A 124 35.74 17.67 27.92
CA ILE A 124 35.98 17.13 29.27
C ILE A 124 35.84 15.60 29.34
N GLY A 125 35.47 14.95 28.23
CA GLY A 125 35.38 13.51 28.13
C GLY A 125 34.81 13.09 26.77
N PHE A 126 34.63 11.79 26.60
CA PHE A 126 33.97 11.21 25.43
C PHE A 126 33.17 9.98 25.83
N PHE A 127 32.15 9.67 25.05
CA PHE A 127 31.46 8.38 25.10
C PHE A 127 31.21 7.88 23.69
N ASN A 128 31.05 6.56 23.55
CA ASN A 128 30.65 5.97 22.28
C ASN A 128 29.13 5.83 22.26
N GLN A 129 28.52 6.25 21.16
CA GLN A 129 27.12 6.02 20.87
C GLN A 129 26.99 5.19 19.60
N ASN A 130 26.00 4.31 19.56
CA ASN A 130 25.62 3.64 18.33
C ASN A 130 24.73 4.58 17.51
N VAL A 131 25.14 4.85 16.27
CA VAL A 131 24.37 5.66 15.33
C VAL A 131 23.96 4.75 14.18
N THR A 132 22.65 4.74 13.91
CA THR A 132 22.10 4.07 12.73
C THR A 132 21.84 5.11 11.66
N THR A 133 22.52 4.99 10.53
CA THR A 133 22.29 5.83 9.35
C THR A 133 21.49 5.05 8.33
N SER A 134 20.46 5.70 7.77
CA SER A 134 19.68 5.16 6.64
C SER A 134 20.10 5.88 5.36
N GLN A 135 20.45 5.14 4.32
CA GLN A 135 20.81 5.69 3.02
C GLN A 135 19.97 5.02 1.93
N PHE A 136 19.38 5.84 1.07
CA PHE A 136 18.71 5.35 -0.14
C PHE A 136 19.74 4.92 -1.18
N VAL A 137 19.58 3.70 -1.68
CA VAL A 137 20.38 3.14 -2.77
C VAL A 137 19.47 3.01 -3.98
N GLU A 138 19.74 3.81 -4.99
CA GLU A 138 18.99 3.80 -6.25
C GLU A 138 19.37 2.56 -7.06
N THR A 139 18.38 1.82 -7.54
CA THR A 139 18.53 0.56 -8.28
C THR A 139 18.17 0.68 -9.75
N ASN A 140 17.46 1.74 -10.15
CA ASN A 140 17.15 2.00 -11.54
C ASN A 140 17.91 3.25 -12.04
N SER A 141 18.18 3.30 -13.34
CA SER A 141 18.79 4.46 -14.00
C SER A 141 17.99 4.87 -15.24
N SER A 142 16.72 4.48 -15.29
CA SER A 142 15.81 4.68 -16.42
C SER A 142 14.73 5.68 -16.05
N ASP A 143 14.37 6.57 -16.98
CA ASP A 143 13.28 7.53 -16.78
C ASP A 143 11.88 6.87 -16.90
N GLN A 144 11.83 5.63 -17.37
CA GLN A 144 10.62 4.81 -17.42
C GLN A 144 10.83 3.54 -16.61
N PHE A 145 10.01 3.38 -15.58
CA PHE A 145 10.04 2.23 -14.69
C PHE A 145 8.65 1.95 -14.13
N TYR A 146 8.47 0.71 -13.68
CA TYR A 146 7.30 0.27 -12.93
C TYR A 146 7.72 0.02 -11.49
N TRP A 147 6.86 0.42 -10.55
CA TRP A 147 7.11 0.34 -9.12
C TRP A 147 6.54 -0.97 -8.57
N ASN A 148 7.41 -1.97 -8.43
CA ASN A 148 7.03 -3.30 -7.99
C ASN A 148 6.83 -3.36 -6.46
N PRO A 149 6.13 -4.39 -5.96
CA PRO A 149 6.05 -4.67 -4.54
C PRO A 149 7.41 -4.66 -3.83
N SER A 150 7.45 -4.06 -2.64
CA SER A 150 8.63 -3.89 -1.78
C SER A 150 9.76 -3.01 -2.34
N GLU A 151 9.55 -2.36 -3.48
CA GLU A 151 10.47 -1.32 -3.96
C GLU A 151 10.11 0.02 -3.34
N VAL A 152 11.11 0.89 -3.19
CA VAL A 152 10.93 2.27 -2.75
C VAL A 152 11.11 3.21 -3.95
N ILE A 153 10.12 4.05 -4.21
CA ILE A 153 10.20 5.12 -5.20
C ILE A 153 10.64 6.44 -4.56
N LEU A 154 11.50 7.18 -5.25
CA LEU A 154 11.91 8.54 -4.91
C LEU A 154 11.10 9.55 -5.73
N ILE A 155 10.33 10.37 -5.04
CA ILE A 155 9.57 11.49 -5.60
C ILE A 155 10.23 12.79 -5.16
N LYS A 156 10.64 13.63 -6.11
CA LYS A 156 11.21 14.96 -5.82
C LYS A 156 10.18 16.03 -6.15
N THR A 157 9.97 16.98 -5.24
CA THR A 157 9.08 18.13 -5.45
C THR A 157 9.76 19.41 -4.99
N SER A 158 9.56 20.49 -5.73
CA SER A 158 9.90 21.85 -5.28
C SER A 158 8.65 22.67 -4.96
N TYR A 159 7.47 22.05 -4.99
CA TYR A 159 6.20 22.75 -4.82
C TYR A 159 6.04 23.26 -3.39
N GLY A 160 5.91 24.58 -3.25
CA GLY A 160 5.61 25.22 -1.97
C GLY A 160 6.71 25.11 -0.91
N SER A 161 7.87 24.52 -1.24
CA SER A 161 8.99 24.25 -0.33
C SER A 161 8.53 23.67 1.02
N PRO A 162 8.02 22.41 1.04
CA PRO A 162 7.44 21.81 2.22
C PRO A 162 8.44 21.83 3.39
N GLY A 163 7.97 22.19 4.58
CA GLY A 163 8.78 22.34 5.78
C GLY A 163 8.34 21.44 6.93
N SER A 164 9.07 21.51 8.05
CA SER A 164 8.69 20.85 9.30
C SER A 164 7.26 21.23 9.70
N GLY A 165 6.45 20.22 10.02
CA GLY A 165 5.05 20.34 10.36
C GLY A 165 4.07 20.16 9.20
N ASP A 166 4.51 20.29 7.95
CA ASP A 166 3.68 20.08 6.76
C ASP A 166 3.36 18.60 6.57
N ARG A 167 2.25 18.33 5.88
CA ARG A 167 1.79 16.98 5.55
C ARG A 167 1.93 16.72 4.07
N VAL A 168 2.52 15.59 3.71
CA VAL A 168 2.66 15.13 2.33
C VAL A 168 1.85 13.86 2.17
N ARG A 169 1.13 13.71 1.06
CA ARG A 169 0.48 12.45 0.69
C ARG A 169 0.93 11.97 -0.67
N VAL A 170 1.19 10.67 -0.75
CA VAL A 170 1.38 9.94 -2.01
C VAL A 170 0.09 9.14 -2.25
N ILE A 171 -0.51 9.32 -3.43
CA ILE A 171 -1.88 8.87 -3.73
C ILE A 171 -1.86 8.05 -5.02
N TYR A 172 -2.52 6.90 -5.02
CA TYR A 172 -2.80 6.09 -6.22
C TYR A 172 -4.24 5.60 -6.18
N GLY A 173 -5.06 6.04 -7.14
CA GLY A 173 -6.50 5.74 -7.14
C GLY A 173 -7.15 6.21 -5.83
N GLU A 174 -7.71 5.26 -5.06
CA GLU A 174 -8.31 5.53 -3.75
C GLU A 174 -7.35 5.29 -2.56
N THR A 175 -6.19 4.68 -2.81
CA THR A 175 -5.18 4.37 -1.79
C THR A 175 -4.22 5.54 -1.63
N PHE A 176 -3.86 5.87 -0.39
CA PHE A 176 -2.84 6.86 -0.11
C PHE A 176 -2.15 6.59 1.23
N ASP A 177 -0.97 7.15 1.37
CA ASP A 177 -0.34 7.33 2.68
C ASP A 177 -0.06 8.82 2.95
N GLU A 178 -0.05 9.21 4.23
CA GLU A 178 0.21 10.58 4.69
C GLU A 178 1.37 10.60 5.68
N TYR A 179 2.37 11.44 5.39
CA TYR A 179 3.50 11.68 6.26
C TYR A 179 3.52 13.13 6.75
N ARG A 180 3.70 13.32 8.06
CA ARG A 180 3.95 14.65 8.63
C ARG A 180 5.46 14.84 8.79
N ILE A 181 5.98 15.87 8.13
CA ILE A 181 7.40 16.21 8.16
C ILE A 181 7.79 16.63 9.58
N GLU A 182 8.85 16.02 10.12
CA GLU A 182 9.42 16.34 11.43
C GLU A 182 10.35 17.56 11.37
#